data_AF-A0A7J8DGZ0-F1
#
_entry.id   AF-A0A7J8DGZ0-F1
#
_cell.length_a   1.000
_cell.length_b   1.000
_cell.length_c   1.000
_cell.angle_alpha   90.00
_cell.angle_beta   90.00
_cell.angle_gamma   90.00
#
_symmetry.space_group_name_H-M   'P 1'
#
loop_
_entity.id
_entity.type
_entity.pdbx_description
1 polymer ?
#
loop_
_entity_poly.entity_id
_entity_poly.type
_entity_poly.pdbx_seq_one_letter_code
_entity_poly.pdbx_strand_id
1 'polypeptide(L)'
;MGPDDFIVAMVSSLNRPFGSGLITPSGILLNSQMLDFSWPNRTANHSAPSLENSVQPGKRPLSFLLPTVVRPAEGLCGTYLALGANGAARGLSGLTQVLLNVLTLNRNLSDSLARGRLHPDLQSNLLQVDSEFTEEEIDFLEARGHHVEKVDVLSWVHGSRRTNNFIIGVKDPRSPDAAGATIL
;
A
#
# COMPACT_ATOMS: atom_id res chain seq x y z
N MET A 1 -1.98 -15.66 -9.09
CA MET A 1 -0.98 -16.74 -9.22
C MET A 1 -1.68 -17.85 -9.97
N GLY A 2 -1.06 -18.38 -11.03
CA GLY A 2 -1.60 -19.48 -11.81
C GLY A 2 -1.01 -20.84 -11.41
N PRO A 3 -1.64 -21.95 -11.84
CA PRO A 3 -1.10 -23.30 -11.70
C PRO A 3 0.14 -23.54 -12.56
N ASP A 4 0.39 -22.66 -13.52
CA ASP A 4 1.54 -22.59 -14.43
C ASP A 4 2.75 -21.85 -13.83
N ASP A 5 2.76 -21.65 -12.50
CA ASP A 5 3.77 -20.93 -11.75
C ASP A 5 3.94 -19.44 -12.12
N PHE A 6 3.08 -18.88 -12.99
CA PHE A 6 3.10 -17.45 -13.25
C PHE A 6 2.48 -16.64 -12.10
N ILE A 7 3.18 -15.58 -11.73
CA ILE A 7 2.78 -14.68 -10.65
C ILE A 7 2.66 -13.27 -11.21
N VAL A 8 1.50 -12.66 -10.99
CA VAL A 8 1.21 -11.28 -11.41
C VAL A 8 0.75 -10.51 -10.18
N ALA A 9 1.36 -9.35 -9.95
CA ALA A 9 0.85 -8.32 -9.04
C ALA A 9 0.48 -7.10 -9.88
N MET A 10 -0.68 -6.52 -9.61
CA MET A 10 -1.18 -5.35 -10.33
C MET A 10 -1.80 -4.37 -9.34
N VAL A 11 -1.43 -3.10 -9.49
CA VAL A 11 -2.09 -1.99 -8.81
C VAL A 11 -2.44 -0.96 -9.89
N SER A 12 -3.69 -0.53 -9.90
CA SER A 12 -4.20 0.46 -10.86
C SER A 12 -4.93 1.57 -10.12
N SER A 13 -4.92 2.78 -10.68
CA SER A 13 -5.50 3.95 -10.03
C SER A 13 -5.93 5.02 -11.04
N LEU A 14 -7.06 5.66 -10.73
CA LEU A 14 -7.50 6.90 -11.37
C LEU A 14 -6.99 8.16 -10.65
N ASN A 15 -6.14 8.01 -9.63
CA ASN A 15 -5.72 8.99 -8.62
C ASN A 15 -6.74 9.13 -7.50
N ARG A 16 -7.69 10.05 -7.67
CA ARG A 16 -8.76 10.32 -6.71
C ARG A 16 -9.93 9.37 -6.96
N PRO A 17 -10.83 9.19 -5.98
CA PRO A 17 -12.13 8.59 -6.23
C PRO A 17 -12.80 9.27 -7.44
N PHE A 18 -13.24 8.47 -8.40
CA PHE A 18 -13.78 8.91 -9.69
C PHE A 18 -12.82 9.69 -10.61
N GLY A 19 -11.51 9.67 -10.35
CA GLY A 19 -10.50 10.29 -11.19
C GLY A 19 -10.66 11.80 -11.32
N SER A 20 -10.89 12.27 -12.54
CA SER A 20 -11.19 13.67 -12.85
C SER A 20 -12.68 14.02 -12.72
N GLY A 21 -13.55 13.03 -12.56
CA GLY A 21 -15.00 13.18 -12.66
C GLY A 21 -15.52 13.34 -14.10
N LEU A 22 -14.64 13.29 -15.11
CA LEU A 22 -14.99 13.41 -16.51
C LEU A 22 -15.18 12.05 -17.15
N ILE A 23 -16.29 11.86 -17.86
CA ILE A 23 -16.60 10.65 -18.62
C ILE A 23 -16.64 10.96 -20.12
N THR A 24 -16.03 10.10 -20.92
CA THR A 24 -16.14 10.20 -22.39
C THR A 24 -17.53 9.77 -22.85
N PRO A 25 -17.96 10.14 -24.08
CA PRO A 25 -19.20 9.63 -24.66
C PRO A 25 -19.26 8.09 -24.75
N SER A 26 -18.10 7.43 -24.78
CA SER A 26 -17.98 5.97 -24.76
C SER A 26 -18.07 5.36 -23.36
N GLY A 27 -18.26 6.17 -22.31
CA GLY A 27 -18.37 5.71 -20.92
C GLY A 27 -17.04 5.53 -20.19
N ILE A 28 -15.91 6.00 -20.74
CA ILE A 28 -14.60 5.86 -20.09
C ILE A 28 -14.40 7.01 -19.10
N LEU A 29 -14.17 6.67 -17.84
CA LEU A 29 -13.84 7.64 -16.80
C LEU A 29 -12.36 8.04 -16.89
N LEU A 30 -12.11 9.34 -16.97
CA LEU A 30 -10.77 9.89 -17.13
C LEU A 30 -10.07 10.07 -15.77
N ASN A 31 -8.80 9.69 -15.69
CA ASN A 31 -7.98 9.82 -14.49
C ASN A 31 -7.66 11.29 -14.15
N SER A 32 -7.21 11.54 -12.91
CA SER A 32 -6.67 12.83 -12.47
C SER A 32 -5.17 12.79 -12.17
N GLN A 33 -4.39 11.96 -12.89
CA GLN A 33 -2.97 11.72 -12.58
C GLN A 33 -2.04 12.91 -12.76
N MET A 34 -2.48 13.97 -13.45
CA MET A 34 -1.73 15.23 -13.47
C MET A 34 -1.53 15.82 -12.07
N LEU A 35 -2.37 15.48 -11.09
CA LEU A 35 -2.27 15.94 -9.70
C LEU A 35 -1.10 15.32 -8.91
N ASP A 36 -0.45 14.29 -9.44
CA ASP A 36 0.70 13.62 -8.81
C ASP A 36 2.04 14.30 -9.13
N PHE A 37 2.08 15.19 -10.14
CA PHE A 37 3.24 16.05 -10.35
C PHE A 37 3.38 17.07 -9.22
N SER A 38 4.61 17.56 -9.05
CA SER A 38 4.91 18.72 -8.23
C SER A 38 4.56 20.00 -9.00
N TRP A 39 3.86 20.91 -8.31
CA TRP A 39 3.40 22.17 -8.87
C TRP A 39 4.01 23.34 -8.07
N PRO A 40 4.55 24.38 -8.72
CA PRO A 40 5.15 25.52 -8.02
C PRO A 40 4.18 26.30 -7.12
N ASN A 41 2.87 26.19 -7.37
CA ASN A 41 1.85 27.06 -6.76
C ASN A 41 0.70 26.28 -6.11
N ARG A 42 0.95 25.04 -5.64
CA ARG A 42 -0.07 24.25 -4.93
C ARG A 42 -0.19 24.77 -3.50
N THR A 43 -1.37 25.28 -3.15
CA THR A 43 -1.68 25.86 -1.84
C THR A 43 -1.45 24.87 -0.68
N ALA A 44 -0.71 25.36 0.32
CA ALA A 44 -0.69 25.02 1.75
C ALA A 44 -0.21 23.65 2.27
N ASN A 45 -0.40 22.51 1.58
CA ASN A 45 -0.22 21.20 2.24
C ASN A 45 0.76 20.23 1.54
N HIS A 46 1.71 20.73 0.74
CA HIS A 46 2.72 19.86 0.12
C HIS A 46 4.12 20.42 0.32
N SER A 47 5.06 19.52 0.63
CA SER A 47 6.51 19.74 0.62
C SER A 47 6.98 20.58 -0.57
N ALA A 48 8.07 21.32 -0.35
CA ALA A 48 8.72 22.16 -1.34
C ALA A 48 8.76 21.48 -2.73
N PRO A 49 8.45 22.20 -3.81
CA PRO A 49 8.24 21.59 -5.11
C PRO A 49 9.50 20.83 -5.56
N SER A 50 9.36 19.52 -5.77
CA SER A 50 10.42 18.69 -6.32
C SER A 50 10.55 18.99 -7.81
N LEU A 51 11.66 19.64 -8.18
CA LEU A 51 12.04 19.89 -9.57
C LEU A 51 12.06 18.59 -10.41
N GLU A 52 12.45 17.47 -9.80
CA GLU A 52 12.49 16.16 -10.44
C GLU A 52 11.11 15.64 -10.80
N ASN A 53 10.08 15.97 -10.01
CA ASN A 53 8.69 15.60 -10.29
C ASN A 53 7.89 16.78 -10.88
N SER A 54 8.55 17.74 -11.56
CA SER A 54 7.87 18.81 -12.30
C SER A 54 7.19 18.29 -13.59
N VAL A 55 6.12 18.97 -14.00
CA VAL A 55 5.34 18.68 -15.22
C VAL A 55 6.18 18.95 -16.47
N GLN A 56 6.24 17.96 -17.38
CA GLN A 56 6.85 18.10 -18.71
C GLN A 56 6.06 17.26 -19.73
N PRO A 57 6.00 17.67 -21.01
CA PRO A 57 5.35 16.89 -22.06
C PRO A 57 5.90 15.47 -22.15
N GLY A 58 5.01 14.47 -22.20
CA GLY A 58 5.39 13.04 -22.30
C GLY A 58 5.96 12.42 -21.02
N LYS A 59 6.22 13.20 -19.96
CA LYS A 59 6.73 12.71 -18.69
C LYS A 59 5.63 11.98 -17.91
N ARG A 60 6.01 10.97 -17.12
CA ARG A 60 5.12 10.28 -16.18
C ARG A 60 5.30 10.85 -14.77
N PRO A 61 4.21 11.10 -14.03
CA PRO A 61 4.32 11.57 -12.65
C PRO A 61 4.89 10.49 -11.74
N LEU A 62 5.51 10.90 -10.64
CA LEU A 62 5.89 10.00 -9.57
C LEU A 62 4.65 9.26 -9.03
N SER A 63 4.77 7.95 -8.82
CA SER A 63 3.67 7.11 -8.37
C SER A 63 4.06 6.26 -7.17
N PHE A 64 3.09 6.03 -6.29
CA PHE A 64 3.17 5.09 -5.16
C PHE A 64 2.37 3.80 -5.41
N LEU A 65 2.14 3.45 -6.69
CA LEU A 65 1.61 2.15 -7.06
C LEU A 65 2.73 1.12 -6.91
N LEU A 66 2.61 0.23 -5.93
CA LEU A 66 3.66 -0.71 -5.52
C LEU A 66 3.22 -2.17 -5.72
N PRO A 67 3.01 -2.65 -6.97
CA PRO A 67 2.82 -4.06 -7.23
C PRO A 67 4.11 -4.80 -6.87
N THR A 68 4.04 -5.75 -5.94
CA THR A 68 5.23 -6.43 -5.43
C THR A 68 5.06 -7.94 -5.53
N VAL A 69 6.03 -8.59 -6.16
CA VAL A 69 6.14 -10.06 -6.19
C VAL A 69 7.39 -10.46 -5.42
N VAL A 70 7.23 -11.40 -4.50
CA VAL A 70 8.34 -12.06 -3.81
C VAL A 70 8.39 -13.50 -4.26
N ARG A 71 9.57 -13.96 -4.66
CA ARG A 71 9.86 -15.36 -4.96
C ARG A 71 11.13 -15.80 -4.23
N PRO A 72 11.23 -17.06 -3.81
CA PRO A 72 12.48 -17.64 -3.36
C PRO A 72 13.56 -17.49 -4.43
N ALA A 73 14.82 -17.45 -3.98
CA ALA A 73 15.94 -17.57 -4.91
C ALA A 73 15.91 -18.94 -5.60
N GLU A 74 16.51 -19.02 -6.78
CA GLU A 74 16.56 -20.25 -7.55
C GLU A 74 17.18 -21.39 -6.72
N GLY A 75 16.53 -22.56 -6.74
CA GLY A 75 16.94 -23.72 -5.96
C GLY A 75 16.57 -23.69 -4.47
N LEU A 76 15.98 -22.59 -3.96
CA LEU A 76 15.51 -22.52 -2.57
C LEU A 76 14.00 -22.72 -2.49
N CYS A 77 13.58 -23.54 -1.52
CA CYS A 77 12.18 -23.60 -1.10
C CYS A 77 11.82 -22.32 -0.33
N GLY A 78 10.59 -21.84 -0.49
CA GLY A 78 10.12 -20.71 0.28
C GLY A 78 8.73 -20.24 -0.12
N THR A 79 8.39 -19.06 0.38
CA THR A 79 7.06 -18.47 0.19
C THR A 79 7.06 -17.58 -1.04
N TYR A 80 6.05 -17.75 -1.88
CA TYR A 80 5.75 -16.82 -2.96
C TYR A 80 4.68 -15.85 -2.51
N LEU A 81 4.87 -14.56 -2.79
CA LEU A 81 3.92 -13.51 -2.48
C LEU A 81 3.63 -12.68 -3.72
N ALA A 82 2.38 -12.26 -3.88
CA ALA A 82 1.98 -11.19 -4.78
C ALA A 82 1.16 -10.22 -3.95
N LEU A 83 1.66 -9.02 -3.76
CA LEU A 83 1.09 -8.00 -2.88
C LEU A 83 0.87 -6.70 -3.65
N GLY A 84 -0.10 -5.92 -3.19
CA GLY A 84 -0.34 -4.55 -3.64
C GLY A 84 -0.94 -3.73 -2.51
N ALA A 85 -0.59 -2.45 -2.46
CA ALA A 85 -1.04 -1.53 -1.42
C ALA A 85 -1.70 -0.28 -2.03
N ASN A 86 -2.64 0.31 -1.29
CA ASN A 86 -3.19 1.63 -1.57
C ASN A 86 -2.72 2.66 -0.52
N GLY A 87 -3.16 3.92 -0.63
CA GLY A 87 -2.87 4.94 0.38
C GLY A 87 -1.55 5.69 0.17
N ALA A 88 -1.06 5.76 -1.07
CA ALA A 88 0.16 6.48 -1.44
C ALA A 88 1.38 6.11 -0.57
N ALA A 89 2.04 7.08 0.06
CA ALA A 89 3.20 6.84 0.93
C ALA A 89 2.90 5.92 2.13
N ARG A 90 1.67 5.99 2.68
CA ARG A 90 1.22 5.08 3.75
C ARG A 90 1.09 3.63 3.26
N GLY A 91 0.84 3.45 1.96
CA GLY A 91 0.84 2.15 1.29
C GLY A 91 2.20 1.49 1.30
N LEU A 92 3.28 2.27 1.09
CA LEU A 92 4.65 1.78 1.20
C LEU A 92 4.96 1.28 2.61
N SER A 93 4.64 2.07 3.64
CA SER A 93 4.85 1.66 5.03
C SER A 93 4.06 0.40 5.38
N GLY A 94 2.78 0.31 4.97
CA GLY A 94 1.95 -0.87 5.17
C GLY A 94 2.51 -2.11 4.48
N LEU A 95 2.92 -1.98 3.21
CA LEU A 95 3.52 -3.08 2.46
C LEU A 95 4.82 -3.58 3.09
N THR A 96 5.69 -2.66 3.52
CA THR A 96 6.95 -3.00 4.21
C THR A 96 6.70 -3.75 5.52
N GLN A 97 5.73 -3.31 6.32
CA GLN A 97 5.36 -3.99 7.57
C GLN A 97 4.82 -5.40 7.31
N VAL A 98 3.99 -5.58 6.28
CA VAL A 98 3.46 -6.89 5.87
C VAL A 98 4.59 -7.81 5.42
N LEU A 99 5.52 -7.31 4.59
CA LEU A 99 6.69 -8.08 4.17
C LEU A 99 7.57 -8.48 5.35
N LEU A 100 7.82 -7.57 6.31
CA LEU A 100 8.57 -7.86 7.52
C LEU A 100 7.88 -8.94 8.38
N ASN A 101 6.57 -8.84 8.55
CA ASN A 101 5.79 -9.84 9.29
C ASN A 101 5.89 -11.23 8.66
N VAL A 102 5.75 -11.32 7.34
CA VAL A 102 5.74 -12.61 6.63
C VAL A 102 7.14 -13.19 6.47
N LEU A 103 8.10 -12.38 6.01
CA LEU A 103 9.43 -12.86 5.63
C LEU A 103 10.40 -12.95 6.81
N THR A 104 10.31 -12.01 7.76
CA THR A 104 11.24 -11.96 8.90
C THR A 104 10.64 -12.62 10.14
N LEU A 105 9.38 -12.32 10.46
CA LEU A 105 8.73 -12.85 11.66
C LEU A 105 7.98 -14.17 11.42
N ASN A 106 8.05 -14.71 10.21
CA ASN A 106 7.43 -15.98 9.78
C ASN A 106 5.92 -16.05 10.11
N ARG A 107 5.23 -14.91 10.08
CA ARG A 107 3.78 -14.84 10.36
C ARG A 107 2.99 -15.28 9.14
N ASN A 108 1.76 -15.76 9.38
CA ASN A 108 0.85 -16.05 8.30
C ASN A 108 0.41 -14.74 7.60
N LEU A 109 0.03 -14.80 6.32
CA LEU A 109 -0.32 -13.60 5.55
C LEU A 109 -1.57 -12.91 6.11
N SER A 110 -2.59 -13.66 6.53
CA SER A 110 -3.84 -13.12 7.05
C SER A 110 -3.65 -12.31 8.33
N ASP A 111 -2.95 -12.86 9.31
CA ASP A 111 -2.57 -12.17 10.55
C ASP A 111 -1.72 -10.95 10.21
N SER A 112 -0.76 -11.09 9.30
CA SER A 112 0.13 -9.99 8.91
C SER A 112 -0.63 -8.80 8.31
N LEU A 113 -1.71 -9.06 7.55
CA LEU A 113 -2.58 -8.02 7.00
C LEU A 113 -3.52 -7.43 8.07
N ALA A 114 -3.93 -8.22 9.05
CA ALA A 114 -4.80 -7.76 10.14
C ALA A 114 -4.07 -6.88 11.17
N ARG A 115 -2.76 -7.04 11.35
CA ARG A 115 -1.99 -6.22 12.30
C ARG A 115 -2.04 -4.74 11.97
N GLY A 116 -2.02 -3.91 13.02
CA GLY A 116 -1.92 -2.46 12.92
C GLY A 116 -0.76 -1.97 12.07
N ARG A 117 -0.93 -0.77 11.52
CA ARG A 117 0.04 -0.09 10.66
C ARG A 117 0.54 1.17 11.34
N LEU A 118 1.83 1.43 11.19
CA LEU A 118 2.44 2.72 11.51
C LEU A 118 3.01 3.39 10.25
N HIS A 119 2.99 4.72 10.22
CA HIS A 119 3.56 5.52 9.15
C HIS A 119 4.23 6.78 9.72
N PRO A 120 5.56 6.92 9.61
CA PRO A 120 6.24 8.16 9.96
C PRO A 120 6.02 9.19 8.85
N ASP A 121 5.28 10.26 9.16
CA ASP A 121 5.14 11.42 8.29
C ASP A 121 6.25 12.44 8.60
N LEU A 122 7.30 12.42 7.78
CA LEU A 122 8.46 13.28 7.93
C LEU A 122 8.16 14.77 7.73
N GLN A 123 7.03 15.13 7.11
CA GLN A 123 6.69 16.53 6.87
C GLN A 123 6.06 17.17 8.11
N SER A 124 5.12 16.45 8.74
CA SER A 124 4.47 16.90 9.98
C SER A 124 5.24 16.51 11.25
N ASN A 125 6.26 15.66 11.13
CA ASN A 125 6.99 15.05 12.24
C ASN A 125 6.05 14.27 13.19
N LEU A 126 5.00 13.66 12.63
CA LEU A 126 4.05 12.81 13.33
C LEU A 126 4.30 11.33 13.00
N LEU A 127 4.07 10.46 13.97
CA LEU A 127 3.96 9.03 13.78
C LEU A 127 2.48 8.67 13.73
N GLN A 128 1.96 8.43 12.53
CA GLN A 128 0.57 8.03 12.38
C GLN A 128 0.43 6.53 12.66
N VAL A 129 -0.57 6.14 13.42
CA VAL A 129 -0.94 4.74 13.69
C VAL A 129 -2.41 4.51 13.38
N ASP A 130 -2.77 3.30 12.92
CA ASP A 130 -4.18 2.96 12.67
C ASP A 130 -4.94 2.55 13.94
N SER A 131 -6.24 2.30 13.80
CA SER A 131 -7.14 1.98 14.92
C SER A 131 -6.79 0.73 15.71
N GLU A 132 -5.95 -0.15 15.15
CA GLU A 132 -5.55 -1.41 15.76
C GLU A 132 -4.53 -1.24 16.88
N PHE A 133 -3.90 -0.08 17.01
CA PHE A 133 -2.97 0.23 18.10
C PHE A 133 -3.73 0.48 19.41
N THR A 134 -3.34 -0.22 20.47
CA THR A 134 -3.88 0.02 21.81
C THR A 134 -3.33 1.31 22.42
N GLU A 135 -4.01 1.86 23.43
CA GLU A 135 -3.50 3.05 24.14
C GLU A 135 -2.15 2.76 24.82
N GLU A 136 -1.93 1.54 25.31
CA GLU A 136 -0.64 1.13 25.88
C GLU A 136 0.49 1.13 24.83
N GLU A 137 0.21 0.68 23.59
CA GLU A 137 1.18 0.74 22.50
C GLU A 137 1.48 2.18 22.07
N ILE A 138 0.50 3.07 22.15
CA ILE A 138 0.66 4.51 21.88
C ILE A 138 1.52 5.15 22.97
N ASP A 139 1.19 4.95 24.25
CA ASP A 139 1.98 5.44 25.39
C ASP A 139 3.44 4.97 25.31
N PHE A 140 3.66 3.72 24.89
CA PHE A 140 4.99 3.16 24.68
C PHE A 140 5.79 3.90 23.60
N LEU A 141 5.15 4.34 22.52
CA LEU A 141 5.77 5.12 21.44
C LEU A 141 6.01 6.56 21.88
N GLU A 142 5.07 7.19 22.57
CA GLU A 142 5.21 8.55 23.10
C GLU A 142 6.32 8.65 24.14
N ALA A 143 6.46 7.64 25.01
CA ALA A 143 7.57 7.54 25.97
C ALA A 143 8.96 7.46 25.30
N ARG A 144 9.02 7.13 24.00
CA ARG A 144 10.25 7.14 23.18
C ARG A 144 10.46 8.42 22.40
N GLY A 145 9.59 9.41 22.58
CA GLY A 145 9.70 10.73 21.97
C GLY A 145 8.99 10.86 20.63
N HIS A 146 8.12 9.91 20.25
CA HIS A 146 7.27 10.06 19.07
C HIS A 146 6.04 10.92 19.38
N HIS A 147 5.64 11.79 18.46
CA HIS A 147 4.33 12.44 18.49
C HIS A 147 3.34 11.58 17.72
N VAL A 148 2.46 10.88 18.42
CA VAL A 148 1.60 9.86 17.81
C VAL A 148 0.26 10.47 17.41
N GLU A 149 -0.21 10.16 16.20
CA GLU A 149 -1.54 10.51 15.73
C GLU A 149 -2.29 9.23 15.36
N LYS A 150 -3.40 8.96 16.04
CA LYS A 150 -4.27 7.81 15.73
C LYS A 150 -5.27 8.19 14.65
N VAL A 151 -5.36 7.38 13.60
CA VAL A 151 -6.32 7.52 12.50
C VAL A 151 -7.07 6.21 12.28
N ASP A 152 -8.23 6.26 11.63
CA ASP A 152 -9.03 5.04 11.41
C ASP A 152 -8.26 4.01 10.58
N VAL A 153 -7.85 4.38 9.36
CA VAL A 153 -7.13 3.48 8.44
C VAL A 153 -6.04 4.23 7.70
N LEU A 154 -4.80 3.73 7.79
CA LEU A 154 -3.66 4.30 7.07
C LEU A 154 -3.58 3.84 5.61
N SER A 155 -3.76 2.54 5.39
CA SER A 155 -3.67 1.91 4.08
C SER A 155 -4.34 0.54 4.13
N TRP A 156 -4.53 -0.05 2.95
CA TRP A 156 -4.94 -1.43 2.72
C TRP A 156 -3.82 -2.13 1.94
N VAL A 157 -3.55 -3.38 2.32
CA VAL A 157 -2.65 -4.26 1.56
C VAL A 157 -3.45 -5.51 1.22
N HIS A 158 -3.44 -5.86 -0.06
CA HIS A 158 -4.07 -7.06 -0.57
C HIS A 158 -2.99 -7.96 -1.14
N GLY A 159 -3.25 -9.26 -1.16
CA GLY A 159 -2.35 -10.14 -1.89
C GLY A 159 -2.68 -11.60 -1.80
N SER A 160 -1.79 -12.40 -2.35
CA SER A 160 -1.86 -13.85 -2.28
C SER A 160 -0.54 -14.43 -1.85
N ARG A 161 -0.60 -15.50 -1.07
CA ARG A 161 0.54 -16.33 -0.71
C ARG A 161 0.40 -17.68 -1.37
N ARG A 162 1.48 -18.19 -1.96
CA ARG A 162 1.58 -19.60 -2.33
C ARG A 162 2.58 -20.30 -1.43
N THR A 163 2.13 -21.41 -0.86
CA THR A 163 2.94 -22.36 -0.10
C THR A 163 2.70 -23.74 -0.68
N ASN A 164 3.73 -24.33 -1.29
CA ASN A 164 3.61 -25.57 -2.07
C ASN A 164 2.55 -25.41 -3.19
N ASN A 165 1.53 -26.28 -3.20
CA ASN A 165 0.45 -26.25 -4.18
C ASN A 165 -0.75 -25.39 -3.75
N PHE A 166 -0.74 -24.80 -2.57
CA PHE A 166 -1.87 -24.01 -2.07
C PHE A 166 -1.68 -22.53 -2.36
N ILE A 167 -2.67 -21.91 -3.01
CA ILE A 167 -2.74 -20.47 -3.25
C ILE A 167 -3.83 -19.90 -2.34
N ILE A 168 -3.42 -19.03 -1.42
CA ILE A 168 -4.31 -18.36 -0.47
C ILE A 168 -4.37 -16.89 -0.86
N GLY A 169 -5.54 -16.44 -1.33
CA GLY A 169 -5.83 -15.03 -1.55
C GLY A 169 -6.37 -14.38 -0.28
N VAL A 170 -5.76 -13.26 0.11
CA VAL A 170 -6.13 -12.53 1.31
C VAL A 170 -6.37 -11.06 1.00
N LYS A 171 -7.51 -10.57 1.48
CA LYS A 171 -7.92 -9.18 1.39
C LYS A 171 -7.73 -8.52 2.75
N ASP A 172 -7.33 -7.24 2.75
CA ASP A 172 -7.24 -6.46 3.98
C ASP A 172 -8.58 -6.40 4.72
N PRO A 173 -8.63 -6.73 6.02
CA PRO A 173 -9.87 -6.66 6.79
C PRO A 173 -10.43 -5.23 6.91
N ARG A 174 -9.60 -4.20 6.73
CA ARG A 174 -10.02 -2.79 6.80
C ARG A 174 -10.74 -2.31 5.53
N SER A 175 -10.80 -3.13 4.49
CA SER A 175 -11.42 -2.76 3.22
C SER A 175 -12.93 -3.11 3.22
N PRO A 176 -13.82 -2.21 2.77
CA PRO A 176 -15.27 -2.29 3.03
C PRO A 176 -16.01 -3.48 2.38
N ASP A 177 -15.40 -4.24 1.47
CA ASP A 177 -16.00 -5.41 0.80
C ASP A 177 -15.22 -6.72 1.06
N ALA A 178 -14.69 -6.93 2.27
CA ALA A 178 -13.76 -8.03 2.56
C ALA A 178 -14.38 -9.44 2.34
N ALA A 179 -13.97 -10.11 1.25
CA ALA A 179 -14.15 -11.55 1.01
C ALA A 179 -12.81 -12.15 0.57
N GLY A 180 -12.34 -13.19 1.25
CA GLY A 180 -11.14 -13.96 0.88
C GLY A 180 -11.51 -15.19 0.05
N ALA A 181 -10.63 -15.61 -0.86
CA ALA A 181 -10.82 -16.81 -1.67
C ALA A 181 -9.58 -17.71 -1.56
N THR A 182 -9.81 -18.98 -1.27
CA THR A 182 -8.78 -20.03 -1.28
C THR A 182 -9.02 -20.91 -2.50
N ILE A 183 -7.98 -21.14 -3.30
CA ILE A 183 -8.04 -22.01 -4.48
C ILE A 183 -7.09 -23.18 -4.22
N LEU A 184 -7.63 -24.39 -4.40
CA LEU A 184 -6.91 -25.67 -4.29
C LEU A 184 -6.18 -26.01 -5.58
#